data_AF-A0A925LSX4-F1
#
_entry.id   AF-A0A925LSX4-F1
#
_cell.length_a   1.000
_cell.length_b   1.000
_cell.length_c   1.000
_cell.angle_alpha   90.00
_cell.angle_beta   90.00
_cell.angle_gamma   90.00
#
_symmetry.space_group_name_H-M   'P 1'
#
loop_
_entity.id
_entity.type
_entity.pdbx_description
1 polymer ?
#
loop_
_entity_poly.entity_id
_entity_poly.type
_entity_poly.pdbx_seq_one_letter_code
_entity_poly.pdbx_strand_id
1 'polypeptide(L)' 'MSTEKCDVLVMGCGGFGSAAMYHLARRGLKVIGIDRFHPPHDQGSSHGETRIIRKAYF' A
#
# COMPACT_ATOMS: atom_id res chain seq x y z
N MET A 1 12.68 24.23 0.46
CA MET A 1 11.96 22.93 0.44
C MET A 1 10.54 23.19 -0.02
N SER A 2 10.02 22.48 -1.02
CA SER A 2 8.60 22.56 -1.37
C SER A 2 7.81 21.63 -0.46
N THR A 3 6.63 22.08 -0.02
CA THR A 3 5.70 21.27 0.76
C THR A 3 4.61 20.76 -0.17
N GLU A 4 4.53 19.44 -0.33
CA GLU A 4 3.41 18.80 -1.01
C GLU A 4 2.27 18.54 -0.02
N LYS A 5 1.09 19.12 -0.27
CA LYS A 5 -0.13 18.80 0.49
C LYS A 5 -0.79 17.55 -0.08
N CYS A 6 -1.30 16.69 0.78
CA CYS A 6 -2.13 15.55 0.43
C CYS A 6 -3.25 15.38 1.47
N ASP A 7 -4.30 14.67 1.11
CA ASP A 7 -5.38 14.33 2.05
C ASP A 7 -4.95 13.17 2.96
N VAL A 8 -4.17 12.22 2.41
CA VAL A 8 -3.66 11.06 3.15
C VAL A 8 -2.21 10.77 2.78
N LEU A 9 -1.39 10.56 3.82
CA LEU A 9 -0.04 10.03 3.71
C LEU A 9 -0.02 8.57 4.16
N VAL A 10 0.47 7.67 3.31
CA VAL A 10 0.63 6.23 3.62
C VAL A 10 2.11 5.93 3.79
N MET A 11 2.49 5.49 4.99
CA MET A 11 3.86 5.09 5.33
C MET A 11 3.98 3.56 5.22
N GLY A 12 4.67 3.10 4.19
CA GLY A 12 4.75 1.70 3.78
C GLY A 12 3.76 1.40 2.66
N CYS A 13 4.26 1.14 1.46
CA CYS A 13 3.51 0.86 0.23
C CYS A 13 3.50 -0.64 -0.13
N GLY A 14 3.68 -1.53 0.85
CA GLY A 14 3.56 -2.99 0.70
C GLY A 14 2.12 -3.46 0.45
N GLY A 15 1.82 -4.75 0.66
CA GLY A 15 0.50 -5.34 0.32
C GLY A 15 -0.71 -4.60 0.90
N PHE A 16 -0.67 -4.21 2.18
CA PHE A 16 -1.76 -3.44 2.79
C PHE A 16 -1.74 -1.96 2.40
N GLY A 17 -0.56 -1.33 2.35
CA GLY A 17 -0.43 0.08 2.04
C GLY A 17 -0.88 0.42 0.62
N SER A 18 -0.46 -0.38 -0.36
CA SER A 18 -0.88 -0.24 -1.76
C SER A 18 -2.40 -0.43 -1.93
N ALA A 19 -3.00 -1.40 -1.24
CA ALA A 19 -4.45 -1.59 -1.23
C ALA A 19 -5.19 -0.37 -0.64
N ALA A 20 -4.69 0.19 0.47
CA ALA A 20 -5.23 1.41 1.06
C ALA A 20 -5.13 2.60 0.11
N MET A 21 -3.95 2.82 -0.49
CA MET A 21 -3.73 3.89 -1.47
C MET A 21 -4.68 3.76 -2.66
N TYR A 22 -4.82 2.56 -3.22
CA TYR A 22 -5.73 2.30 -4.33
C TYR A 22 -7.17 2.69 -3.99
N HIS A 23 -7.69 2.23 -2.85
CA HIS A 23 -9.07 2.51 -2.46
C HIS A 23 -9.30 3.98 -2.09
N LEU A 24 -8.33 4.65 -1.48
CA LEU A 24 -8.40 6.07 -1.15
C LEU A 24 -8.33 6.96 -2.39
N ALA A 25 -7.40 6.68 -3.31
CA ALA A 25 -7.29 7.39 -4.58
C ALA A 25 -8.56 7.20 -5.44
N ARG A 26 -9.13 5.99 -5.46
CA ARG A 26 -10.40 5.71 -6.15
C ARG A 26 -11.60 6.47 -5.56
N ARG A 27 -11.51 6.97 -4.33
CA ARG A 27 -12.50 7.86 -3.71
C ARG A 27 -12.24 9.35 -4.00
N GLY A 28 -11.24 9.68 -4.81
CA GLY A 28 -10.91 11.05 -5.23
C GLY A 28 -9.96 11.79 -4.29
N LEU A 29 -9.33 11.10 -3.33
CA LEU A 29 -8.37 11.72 -2.41
C LEU A 29 -6.98 11.82 -3.05
N LYS A 30 -6.26 12.92 -2.79
CA LYS A 30 -4.83 13.04 -3.10
C LYS A 30 -4.06 12.24 -2.06
N VAL A 31 -3.53 11.08 -2.46
CA VAL A 31 -2.78 10.19 -1.59
C VAL A 31 -1.30 10.20 -1.97
N ILE A 32 -0.42 10.36 -0.99
CA ILE A 32 1.03 10.20 -1.16
C ILE A 32 1.45 8.94 -0.41
N GLY A 33 2.22 8.07 -1.08
CA GLY A 33 2.81 6.89 -0.48
C GLY A 33 4.32 7.06 -0.35
N ILE A 34 4.88 6.67 0.81
CA ILE A 34 6.32 6.62 1.05
C ILE A 34 6.67 5.21 1.49
N ASP A 35 7.62 4.59 0.80
CA ASP A 35 8.20 3.31 1.21
C ASP A 35 9.73 3.43 1.24
N ARG A 36 10.37 2.62 2.09
CA ARG A 36 11.82 2.54 2.19
C ARG A 36 12.44 1.94 0.92
N PHE A 37 11.73 1.02 0.27
CA PHE A 37 12.18 0.33 -0.95
C PHE A 37 11.15 0.51 -2.06
N HIS A 38 11.53 0.26 -3.31
CA HIS A 38 10.59 0.28 -4.42
C HIS A 38 9.75 -1.02 -4.41
N PRO A 39 8.42 -0.97 -4.22
CA PRO A 39 7.59 -2.17 -4.30
C PRO A 39 7.40 -2.64 -5.75
N PRO A 40 7.28 -3.95 -6.03
CA PRO A 40 7.47 -5.06 -5.10
C PRO A 40 8.96 -5.32 -4.81
N HIS A 41 9.27 -5.78 -3.60
CA HIS A 41 10.62 -6.10 -3.15
C HIS A 41 10.64 -7.29 -2.17
N ASP A 42 11.83 -7.84 -1.91
CA ASP A 42 12.05 -8.99 -1.01
C ASP A 42 12.26 -8.60 0.47
N GLN A 43 12.59 -7.34 0.75
CA GLN A 43 12.83 -6.81 2.10
C GLN A 43 11.58 -6.57 2.98
N GLY A 44 10.43 -7.17 2.65
CA GLY A 44 9.16 -6.99 3.36
C GLY A 44 8.36 -8.28 3.44
N SER A 45 7.15 -8.29 4.00
CA SER A 45 6.37 -9.53 4.20
C SER A 45 5.51 -9.95 2.99
N SER A 46 5.57 -9.22 1.87
CA SER A 46 4.78 -9.50 0.66
C SER A 46 5.54 -10.28 -0.42
N HIS A 47 6.83 -10.57 -0.22
CA HIS A 47 7.68 -11.29 -1.18
C HIS A 47 7.32 -12.78 -1.35
N GLY A 48 7.93 -13.45 -2.33
CA GLY A 48 7.50 -14.78 -2.74
C GLY A 48 6.23 -14.72 -3.59
N GLU A 49 5.89 -15.83 -4.22
CA GLU A 49 4.98 -15.79 -5.37
C GLU A 49 3.50 -15.91 -5.00
N THR A 50 3.18 -16.61 -3.91
CA THR A 50 1.81 -16.98 -3.57
C THR A 50 1.44 -16.68 -2.13
N ARG A 51 0.13 -16.50 -1.88
CA ARG A 51 -0.47 -16.35 -0.55
C ARG A 51 -1.76 -17.15 -0.47
N ILE A 52 -1.91 -17.93 0.59
CA ILE A 52 -3.14 -18.69 0.85
C ILE A 52 -4.19 -17.76 1.46
N ILE A 53 -5.41 -17.80 0.93
CA ILE A 53 -6.60 -17.22 1.56
C ILE A 53 -7.56 -18.35 1.93
N ARG A 54 -8.12 -18.31 3.14
CA ARG A 54 -9.04 -19.34 3.66
C ARG A 54 -10.27 -18.69 4.29
N LYS A 55 -11.42 -19.34 4.14
CA LYS A 55 -12.66 -19.09 4.89
C LYS A 55 -13.08 -20.41 5.52
N ALA A 56 -13.60 -20.41 6.74
CA ALA A 56 -14.10 -21.62 7.40
C ALA A 56 -15.63 -21.59 7.43
N TYR A 57 -16.26 -22.42 6.59
CA TYR A 57 -17.73 -22.55 6.45
C TYR A 57 -18.43 -21.22 6.08
N PHE A 58 -19.67 -21.30 5.58
CA PHE A 58 -20.44 -20.14 5.07
C PHE A 58 -21.75 -20.01 5.83
#